data_AF-A0A8K1C683-F1
#
_entry.id   AF-A0A8K1C683-F1
#
_cell.length_a   1.000
_cell.length_b   1.000
_cell.length_c   1.000
_cell.angle_alpha   90.00
_cell.angle_beta   90.00
_cell.angle_gamma   90.00
#
_symmetry.space_group_name_H-M   'P 1'
#
loop_
_entity.id
_entity.type
_entity.pdbx_description
1 polymer ?
#
loop_
_entity_poly.entity_id
_entity_poly.type
_entity_poly.pdbx_seq_one_letter_code
_entity_poly.pdbx_strand_id
1 'polypeptide(L)'
;MCLCGLARVHANSDLEARGPLRKLPPVTETRPIRKMKAYHHRHHKRDWQDGLMFSNLVYLLAGLISLSCGQYFCALFQIGAAIASSLFHRSKETKYLLVDAIISSTLAIVFIFFAVHTVKNEWYGILGVKLIQGASCTFTWLYCGLPGGARYEKWHQRWHYVSGITTMTTTFFLTMYMPEFDLILHELIQDYMLLTAWFA
;
A
#
# COMPACT_ATOMS: atom_id res chain seq x y z
N MET A 1 -16.69 -2.87 -2.97
CA MET A 1 -17.97 -2.77 -2.25
C MET A 1 -17.85 -1.67 -1.21
N CYS A 2 -18.69 -0.64 -1.33
CA CYS A 2 -18.61 0.59 -0.53
C CYS A 2 -19.57 0.46 0.66
N LEU A 3 -19.03 0.34 1.89
CA LEU A 3 -19.81 0.30 3.13
C LEU A 3 -19.99 1.72 3.67
N CYS A 4 -20.88 2.49 3.03
CA CYS A 4 -21.42 3.73 3.57
C CYS A 4 -22.94 3.67 3.45
N GLY A 5 -23.58 2.91 4.34
CA GLY A 5 -25.02 2.79 4.37
C GLY A 5 -25.47 1.81 5.43
N LEU A 6 -25.47 2.25 6.70
CA LEU A 6 -26.33 1.76 7.79
C LEU A 6 -25.92 2.46 9.09
N ALA A 7 -26.39 3.69 9.28
CA ALA A 7 -26.52 4.29 10.61
C ALA A 7 -27.62 5.37 10.54
N ARG A 8 -28.85 4.91 10.32
CA ARG A 8 -30.05 5.71 10.56
C ARG A 8 -31.06 4.77 11.20
N VAL A 9 -31.26 4.91 12.51
CA VAL A 9 -32.54 4.92 13.21
C VAL A 9 -32.28 5.04 14.73
N HIS A 10 -32.83 6.12 15.28
CA HIS A 10 -33.28 6.41 16.66
C HIS A 10 -32.39 6.14 17.89
N ALA A 11 -32.04 7.24 18.57
CA ALA A 11 -32.63 7.54 19.87
C ALA A 11 -32.63 9.07 20.11
N ASN A 12 -33.82 9.65 20.11
CA ASN A 12 -34.11 10.95 20.70
C ASN A 12 -34.29 10.72 22.20
N SER A 13 -33.31 11.12 23.00
CA SER A 13 -33.48 11.50 24.41
C SER A 13 -32.10 11.89 24.93
N ASP A 14 -31.84 13.20 24.96
CA ASP A 14 -30.99 13.89 25.94
C ASP A 14 -30.78 15.32 25.46
N LEU A 15 -31.90 16.02 25.41
CA LEU A 15 -31.97 17.46 25.28
C LEU A 15 -31.98 18.01 26.71
N GLU A 16 -30.83 18.25 27.33
CA GLU A 16 -30.63 19.20 28.44
C GLU A 16 -29.20 19.14 29.01
N ALA A 17 -28.21 19.67 28.28
CA ALA A 17 -26.91 20.04 28.87
C ALA A 17 -26.18 21.12 28.05
N ARG A 18 -26.73 22.33 28.13
CA ARG A 18 -26.04 23.65 28.19
C ARG A 18 -24.71 23.83 27.43
N GLY A 19 -24.82 24.62 26.36
CA GLY A 19 -23.88 25.66 25.97
C GLY A 19 -24.51 26.50 24.86
N PRO A 20 -24.46 27.85 24.88
CA PRO A 20 -25.01 28.64 23.77
C PRO A 20 -24.18 28.32 22.53
N LEU A 21 -24.74 27.53 21.61
CA LEU A 21 -24.16 27.29 20.30
C LEU A 21 -23.95 28.64 19.64
N ARG A 22 -22.68 29.05 19.58
CA ARG A 22 -22.24 30.27 18.91
C ARG A 22 -22.79 30.22 17.49
N LYS A 23 -23.81 31.04 17.21
CA LYS A 23 -24.41 31.15 15.87
C LYS A 23 -23.27 31.44 14.90
N LEU A 24 -22.96 30.47 14.03
CA LEU A 24 -22.07 30.70 12.92
C LEU A 24 -22.69 31.83 12.09
N PRO A 25 -21.92 32.88 11.75
CA PRO A 25 -22.46 33.96 10.95
C PRO A 25 -22.97 33.42 9.61
N PRO A 26 -24.04 34.00 9.05
CA PRO A 26 -24.56 33.59 7.75
C PRO A 26 -23.42 33.66 6.72
N VAL A 27 -23.30 32.60 5.93
CA VAL A 27 -22.33 32.50 4.85
C VAL A 27 -22.63 33.62 3.86
N THR A 28 -21.90 34.72 3.99
CA THR A 28 -21.91 35.81 3.02
C THR A 28 -21.15 35.31 1.80
N GLU A 29 -21.77 35.39 0.63
CA GLU A 29 -21.22 34.99 -0.69
C GLU A 29 -19.96 35.77 -1.11
N THR A 30 -19.40 36.59 -0.22
CA THR A 30 -18.21 37.41 -0.45
C THR A 30 -16.90 36.74 -0.04
N ARG A 31 -16.92 35.50 0.46
CA ARG A 31 -15.69 34.70 0.44
C ARG A 31 -15.43 34.37 -1.03
N PRO A 32 -14.27 34.75 -1.61
CA PRO A 32 -13.91 34.18 -2.89
C PRO A 32 -13.95 32.68 -2.65
N ILE A 33 -14.90 31.99 -3.29
CA ILE A 33 -14.80 30.57 -3.55
C ILE A 33 -13.39 30.48 -4.11
N ARG A 34 -12.44 30.05 -3.26
CA ARG A 34 -11.08 29.86 -3.67
C ARG A 34 -11.30 28.85 -4.76
N LYS A 35 -11.23 29.32 -6.00
CA LYS A 35 -11.24 28.48 -7.18
C LYS A 35 -9.96 27.67 -7.01
N MET A 36 -10.03 26.62 -6.18
CA MET A 36 -9.47 25.33 -6.49
C MET A 36 -10.24 24.86 -7.74
N LYS A 37 -10.16 25.65 -8.82
CA LYS A 37 -9.87 25.10 -10.12
C LYS A 37 -8.67 24.22 -9.83
N ALA A 38 -8.98 22.94 -9.65
CA ALA A 38 -8.18 21.85 -10.11
C ALA A 38 -7.06 22.43 -10.98
N TYR A 39 -5.87 22.55 -10.39
CA TYR A 39 -4.65 22.83 -11.13
C TYR A 39 -4.35 21.55 -11.93
N HIS A 40 -5.27 21.25 -12.85
CA HIS A 40 -5.32 20.14 -13.77
C HIS A 40 -4.89 20.64 -15.15
N HIS A 41 -3.92 21.56 -15.16
CA HIS A 41 -3.42 22.15 -16.39
C HIS A 41 -1.91 22.33 -16.35
N ARG A 42 -1.24 21.18 -16.34
CA ARG A 42 -0.23 20.75 -17.32
C ARG A 42 0.26 19.40 -16.84
N HIS A 43 0.44 18.45 -17.76
CA HIS A 43 1.18 17.21 -17.53
C HIS A 43 2.64 17.55 -17.20
N HIS A 44 2.88 18.17 -16.04
CA HIS A 44 4.21 18.43 -15.54
C HIS A 44 4.70 17.11 -15.02
N LYS A 45 5.38 16.35 -15.88
CA LYS A 45 5.99 15.10 -15.47
C LYS A 45 6.94 15.42 -14.32
N ARG A 46 6.80 14.70 -13.20
CA ARG A 46 7.59 14.91 -11.98
C ARG A 46 9.07 14.63 -12.23
N ASP A 47 9.98 15.51 -11.81
CA ASP A 47 11.42 15.35 -12.06
C ASP A 47 11.96 13.99 -11.58
N TRP A 48 12.92 13.42 -12.31
CA TRP A 48 13.59 12.16 -11.96
C TRP A 48 14.47 12.30 -10.71
N GLN A 49 14.98 13.51 -10.45
CA GLN A 49 15.80 13.80 -9.27
C GLN A 49 14.97 14.02 -8.00
N ASP A 50 13.65 13.96 -8.11
CA ASP A 50 12.77 14.15 -6.97
C ASP A 50 12.90 13.01 -5.94
N GLY A 51 12.93 13.37 -4.65
CA GLY A 51 13.13 12.40 -3.56
C GLY A 51 12.08 11.30 -3.47
N LEU A 52 10.82 11.56 -3.88
CA LEU A 52 9.79 10.51 -3.96
C LEU A 52 10.06 9.57 -5.13
N MET A 53 10.47 10.09 -6.29
CA MET A 53 10.87 9.25 -7.42
C MET A 53 12.06 8.36 -7.04
N PHE A 54 13.08 8.94 -6.42
CA PHE A 54 14.28 8.21 -6.01
C PHE A 54 13.98 7.12 -4.98
N SER A 55 13.02 7.35 -4.08
CA SER A 55 12.66 6.35 -3.07
C SER A 55 12.12 5.04 -3.65
N ASN A 56 11.66 5.00 -4.90
CA ASN A 56 11.27 3.74 -5.57
C ASN A 56 12.46 2.79 -5.82
N LEU A 57 13.70 3.28 -5.74
CA LEU A 57 14.89 2.41 -5.86
C LEU A 57 14.95 1.37 -4.75
N VAL A 58 14.30 1.59 -3.60
CA VAL A 58 14.23 0.58 -2.54
C VAL A 58 13.51 -0.68 -3.02
N TYR A 59 12.50 -0.54 -3.88
CA TYR A 59 11.80 -1.68 -4.48
C TYR A 59 12.66 -2.39 -5.52
N LEU A 60 13.40 -1.63 -6.33
CA LEU A 60 14.36 -2.23 -7.26
C LEU A 60 15.43 -3.03 -6.49
N LEU A 61 15.97 -2.46 -5.41
CA LEU A 61 16.93 -3.15 -4.54
C LEU A 61 16.33 -4.41 -3.90
N ALA A 62 15.10 -4.32 -3.38
CA ALA A 62 14.40 -5.49 -2.82
C ALA A 62 14.18 -6.59 -3.88
N GLY A 63 13.91 -6.19 -5.13
CA GLY A 63 13.80 -7.09 -6.26
C GLY A 63 15.11 -7.78 -6.60
N LEU A 64 16.22 -7.03 -6.65
CA LEU A 64 17.55 -7.60 -6.90
C LEU A 64 18.00 -8.55 -5.79
N ILE A 65 17.74 -8.21 -4.52
CA ILE A 65 18.00 -9.11 -3.38
C ILE A 65 17.17 -10.39 -3.55
N SER A 66 15.89 -10.27 -3.89
CA SER A 66 15.03 -11.44 -4.10
C SER A 66 15.50 -12.33 -5.25
N LEU A 67 15.97 -11.75 -6.36
CA LEU A 67 16.60 -12.51 -7.44
C LEU A 67 17.84 -13.24 -6.96
N SER A 68 18.71 -12.57 -6.21
CA SER A 68 19.95 -13.17 -5.70
C SER A 68 19.72 -14.32 -4.73
N CYS A 69 18.57 -14.32 -4.05
CA CYS A 69 18.14 -15.37 -3.13
C CYS A 69 17.29 -16.47 -3.79
N GLY A 70 17.07 -16.41 -5.11
CA GLY A 70 16.22 -17.37 -5.82
C GLY A 70 14.74 -17.26 -5.46
N GLN A 71 14.28 -16.11 -4.94
CA GLN A 71 12.89 -15.78 -4.62
C GLN A 71 12.28 -14.95 -5.78
N TYR A 72 12.08 -15.59 -6.91
CA TYR A 72 11.66 -15.01 -8.19
C TYR A 72 10.26 -14.37 -8.13
N PHE A 73 9.30 -14.92 -7.39
CA PHE A 73 7.99 -14.28 -7.26
C PHE A 73 8.12 -12.93 -6.56
N CYS A 74 8.81 -12.89 -5.43
CA CYS A 74 9.09 -11.64 -4.74
C CYS A 74 9.86 -10.67 -5.64
N ALA A 75 10.86 -11.15 -6.37
CA ALA A 75 11.62 -10.32 -7.32
C ALA A 75 10.74 -9.66 -8.38
N LEU A 76 9.89 -10.45 -9.06
CA LEU A 76 9.01 -9.98 -10.11
C LEU A 76 8.09 -8.87 -9.59
N PHE A 77 7.47 -9.07 -8.44
CA PHE A 77 6.55 -8.09 -7.86
C PHE A 77 7.26 -6.85 -7.33
N GLN A 78 8.46 -6.97 -6.75
CA GLN A 78 9.24 -5.80 -6.31
C GLN A 78 9.72 -4.94 -7.48
N ILE A 79 10.24 -5.56 -8.54
CA ILE A 79 10.65 -4.85 -9.76
C ILE A 79 9.42 -4.22 -10.44
N GLY A 80 8.31 -4.97 -10.48
CA GLY A 80 7.02 -4.48 -10.96
C GLY A 80 6.53 -3.26 -10.17
N ALA A 81 6.62 -3.28 -8.84
CA ALA A 81 6.26 -2.15 -7.97
C ALA A 81 7.15 -0.93 -8.25
N ALA A 82 8.47 -1.13 -8.41
CA ALA A 82 9.39 -0.07 -8.76
C ALA A 82 8.98 0.64 -10.07
N ILE A 83 8.61 -0.13 -11.09
CA ILE A 83 8.16 0.38 -12.38
C ILE A 83 6.80 1.07 -12.26
N ALA A 84 5.80 0.39 -11.69
CA ALA A 84 4.42 0.88 -11.60
C ALA A 84 4.34 2.16 -10.74
N SER A 85 4.96 2.17 -9.56
CA SER A 85 5.04 3.36 -8.70
C SER A 85 5.77 4.51 -9.39
N SER A 86 6.88 4.24 -10.10
CA SER A 86 7.61 5.29 -10.83
C SER A 86 6.77 5.87 -11.97
N LEU A 87 6.06 5.03 -12.73
CA LEU A 87 5.13 5.49 -13.76
C LEU A 87 4.00 6.33 -13.17
N PHE A 88 3.43 5.93 -12.02
CA PHE A 88 2.42 6.71 -11.34
C PHE A 88 2.96 8.06 -10.88
N HIS A 89 4.09 8.10 -10.18
CA HIS A 89 4.64 9.36 -9.68
C HIS A 89 5.08 10.31 -10.79
N ARG A 90 5.57 9.78 -11.91
CA ARG A 90 5.98 10.56 -13.08
C ARG A 90 4.79 11.09 -13.86
N SER A 91 3.79 10.26 -14.16
CA SER A 91 2.64 10.61 -15.01
C SER A 91 1.44 11.18 -14.26
N LYS A 92 1.31 10.84 -12.98
CA LYS A 92 0.14 11.05 -12.11
C LYS A 92 -1.16 10.43 -12.65
N GLU A 93 -1.06 9.44 -13.53
CA GLU A 93 -2.22 8.71 -14.05
C GLU A 93 -2.69 7.60 -13.10
N THR A 94 -3.98 7.60 -12.78
CA THR A 94 -4.60 6.68 -11.80
C THR A 94 -4.50 5.20 -12.18
N LYS A 95 -4.38 4.88 -13.48
CA LYS A 95 -4.21 3.50 -13.94
C LYS A 95 -2.93 2.86 -13.39
N TYR A 96 -1.84 3.63 -13.30
CA TYR A 96 -0.58 3.14 -12.73
C TYR A 96 -0.65 3.02 -11.22
N LEU A 97 -1.40 3.89 -10.55
CA LEU A 97 -1.69 3.75 -9.11
C LEU A 97 -2.43 2.45 -8.82
N LEU A 98 -3.39 2.06 -9.68
CA LEU A 98 -4.11 0.80 -9.52
C LEU A 98 -3.18 -0.40 -9.67
N VAL A 99 -2.30 -0.39 -10.69
CA VAL A 99 -1.31 -1.46 -10.89
C VAL A 99 -0.37 -1.56 -9.69
N ASP A 100 0.16 -0.43 -9.21
CA ASP A 100 1.02 -0.39 -8.02
C ASP A 100 0.31 -0.95 -6.77
N ALA A 101 -0.95 -0.55 -6.56
CA ALA A 101 -1.76 -1.06 -5.45
C ALA A 101 -2.04 -2.56 -5.55
N ILE A 102 -2.29 -3.10 -6.76
CA ILE A 102 -2.49 -4.54 -6.98
C ILE A 102 -1.21 -5.29 -6.61
N ILE A 103 -0.06 -4.86 -7.16
CA ILE A 103 1.24 -5.48 -6.89
C ILE A 103 1.57 -5.45 -5.40
N SER A 104 1.40 -4.29 -4.74
CA SER A 104 1.61 -4.13 -3.31
C SER A 104 0.68 -5.01 -2.49
N SER A 105 -0.58 -5.20 -2.92
CA SER A 105 -1.54 -6.07 -2.23
C SER A 105 -1.15 -7.54 -2.36
N THR A 106 -0.65 -7.97 -3.53
CA THR A 106 -0.14 -9.33 -3.71
C THR A 106 1.08 -9.60 -2.81
N LEU A 107 2.00 -8.64 -2.70
CA LEU A 107 3.13 -8.74 -1.77
C LEU A 107 2.67 -8.79 -0.30
N ALA A 108 1.61 -8.07 0.05
CA ALA A 108 1.02 -8.14 1.39
C ALA A 108 0.43 -9.53 1.68
N ILE A 109 -0.14 -10.22 0.68
CA ILE A 109 -0.60 -11.60 0.83
C ILE A 109 0.58 -12.53 1.13
N VAL A 110 1.71 -12.42 0.42
CA VAL A 110 2.92 -13.20 0.71
C VAL A 110 3.42 -12.94 2.13
N PHE A 111 3.41 -11.67 2.55
CA PHE A 111 3.78 -11.29 3.90
C PHE A 111 2.89 -11.95 4.97
N ILE A 112 1.57 -11.93 4.78
CA ILE A 112 0.59 -12.56 5.68
C ILE A 112 0.75 -14.08 5.68
N PHE A 113 0.91 -14.69 4.50
CA PHE A 113 1.14 -16.13 4.35
C PHE A 113 2.35 -16.56 5.18
N PHE A 114 3.47 -15.85 5.05
CA PHE A 114 4.66 -16.15 5.83
C PHE A 114 4.41 -15.94 7.34
N ALA A 115 3.70 -14.89 7.75
CA ALA A 115 3.34 -14.69 9.16
C ALA A 115 2.51 -15.87 9.72
N VAL A 116 1.53 -16.38 8.98
CA VAL A 116 0.77 -17.58 9.36
C VAL A 116 1.71 -18.79 9.48
N HIS A 117 2.66 -18.94 8.56
CA HIS A 117 3.66 -20.00 8.64
C HIS A 117 4.54 -19.88 9.90
N THR A 118 4.94 -18.67 10.30
CA THR A 118 5.69 -18.47 11.55
C THR A 118 4.89 -18.87 12.80
N VAL A 119 3.57 -18.63 12.80
CA VAL A 119 2.70 -19.05 13.91
C VAL A 119 2.63 -20.58 13.99
N LYS A 120 2.43 -21.26 12.86
CA LYS A 120 2.33 -22.72 12.80
C LYS A 120 3.61 -23.44 13.25
N ASN A 121 4.77 -22.81 13.08
CA ASN A 121 6.06 -23.35 13.47
C ASN A 121 6.62 -22.75 14.76
N GLU A 122 5.82 -21.98 15.51
CA GLU A 122 6.19 -21.39 16.81
C GLU A 122 7.43 -20.46 16.76
N TRP A 123 7.70 -19.83 15.61
CA TRP A 123 8.83 -18.90 15.43
C TRP A 123 8.50 -17.50 15.93
N TYR A 124 8.21 -17.36 17.23
CA TYR A 124 7.68 -16.12 17.82
C TYR A 124 8.61 -14.90 17.66
N GLY A 125 9.92 -15.11 17.61
CA GLY A 125 10.87 -14.02 17.33
C GLY A 125 10.67 -13.41 15.94
N ILE A 126 10.50 -14.25 14.93
CA ILE A 126 10.23 -13.82 13.55
C ILE A 126 8.84 -13.19 13.45
N LEU A 127 7.84 -13.79 14.12
CA LEU A 127 6.49 -13.25 14.20
C LEU A 127 6.48 -11.84 14.79
N GLY A 128 7.24 -11.59 15.86
CA GLY A 128 7.38 -10.27 16.47
C GLY A 128 7.91 -9.22 15.49
N VAL A 129 8.96 -9.55 14.73
CA VAL A 129 9.50 -8.68 13.66
C VAL A 129 8.43 -8.38 12.61
N LYS A 130 7.69 -9.41 12.17
CA LYS A 130 6.61 -9.26 11.19
C LYS A 130 5.48 -8.38 11.72
N LEU A 131 5.03 -8.54 12.96
CA LEU A 131 3.98 -7.69 13.52
C LEU A 131 4.38 -6.21 13.53
N ILE A 132 5.63 -5.90 13.90
CA ILE A 132 6.15 -4.52 13.89
C ILE A 132 6.21 -3.97 12.46
N GLN A 133 6.67 -4.77 11.49
CA GLN A 133 6.71 -4.38 10.08
C GLN A 133 5.31 -4.15 9.52
N GLY A 134 4.37 -5.05 9.79
CA GLY A 134 2.97 -4.94 9.36
C GLY A 134 2.29 -3.70 9.95
N ALA A 135 2.53 -3.41 11.24
CA ALA A 135 2.03 -2.20 11.89
C ALA A 135 2.64 -0.93 11.28
N SER A 136 3.95 -0.94 10.99
CA SER A 136 4.66 0.20 10.39
C SER A 136 4.19 0.49 8.97
N CYS A 137 4.02 -0.56 8.14
CA CYS A 137 3.43 -0.48 6.82
C CYS A 137 2.00 0.09 6.92
N THR A 138 1.13 -0.52 7.72
CA THR A 138 -0.27 -0.09 7.86
C THR A 138 -0.36 1.37 8.31
N PHE A 139 0.44 1.76 9.31
CA PHE A 139 0.49 3.14 9.79
C PHE A 139 0.93 4.12 8.69
N THR A 140 2.04 3.83 8.01
CA THR A 140 2.57 4.75 6.97
C THR A 140 1.64 4.87 5.77
N TRP A 141 0.96 3.78 5.37
CA TRP A 141 -0.05 3.78 4.32
C TRP A 141 -1.28 4.62 4.68
N LEU A 142 -1.87 4.40 5.85
CA LEU A 142 -3.04 5.14 6.29
C LEU A 142 -2.71 6.62 6.50
N TYR A 143 -1.54 6.92 7.07
CA TYR A 143 -1.16 8.27 7.41
C TYR A 143 -0.79 9.12 6.18
N CYS A 144 -0.20 8.53 5.13
CA CYS A 144 0.15 9.32 3.94
C CYS A 144 -1.10 9.88 3.24
N GLY A 145 -2.21 9.13 3.23
CA GLY A 145 -3.48 9.54 2.65
C GLY A 145 -3.45 9.60 1.12
N LEU A 146 -4.32 10.42 0.53
CA LEU A 146 -4.47 10.49 -0.93
C LEU A 146 -3.36 11.32 -1.61
N PRO A 147 -3.00 10.99 -2.88
CA PRO A 147 -2.01 11.72 -3.65
C PRO A 147 -2.32 13.21 -3.82
N GLY A 148 -1.27 14.05 -3.85
CA GLY A 148 -1.36 15.47 -4.25
C GLY A 148 -1.15 16.51 -3.15
N GLY A 149 -0.91 16.10 -1.90
CA GLY A 149 -0.61 17.01 -0.79
C GLY A 149 0.79 16.79 -0.19
N ALA A 150 1.34 17.82 0.49
CA ALA A 150 2.66 17.74 1.13
C ALA A 150 2.79 16.59 2.15
N ARG A 151 1.71 16.24 2.84
CA ARG A 151 1.67 15.08 3.74
C ARG A 151 1.90 13.78 2.97
N TYR A 152 1.20 13.60 1.86
CA TYR A 152 1.38 12.42 1.00
C TYR A 152 2.83 12.34 0.52
N GLU A 153 3.37 13.41 -0.03
CA GLU A 153 4.74 13.45 -0.55
C GLU A 153 5.78 13.00 0.49
N LYS A 154 5.68 13.49 1.72
CA LYS A 154 6.61 13.12 2.80
C LYS A 154 6.41 11.69 3.31
N TRP A 155 5.16 11.29 3.53
CA TRP A 155 4.86 10.01 4.18
C TRP A 155 4.82 8.83 3.23
N HIS A 156 4.50 9.08 1.96
CA HIS A 156 4.56 8.06 0.92
C HIS A 156 6.02 7.67 0.60
N GLN A 157 6.94 8.63 0.68
CA GLN A 157 8.37 8.33 0.62
C GLN A 157 8.82 7.41 1.77
N ARG A 158 8.31 7.64 2.98
CA ARG A 158 8.56 6.76 4.14
C ARG A 158 7.91 5.39 3.97
N TRP A 159 6.69 5.35 3.42
CA TRP A 159 6.02 4.12 3.05
C TRP A 159 6.91 3.29 2.13
N HIS A 160 7.53 3.87 1.09
CA HIS A 160 8.46 3.14 0.21
C HIS A 160 9.59 2.45 0.98
N TYR A 161 10.26 3.19 1.87
CA TYR A 161 11.36 2.61 2.64
C TYR A 161 10.88 1.52 3.61
N VAL A 162 9.76 1.76 4.31
CA VAL A 162 9.21 0.81 5.28
C VAL A 162 8.75 -0.48 4.57
N SER A 163 8.00 -0.36 3.48
CA SER A 163 7.52 -1.51 2.71
C SER A 163 8.67 -2.22 1.99
N GLY A 164 9.65 -1.50 1.44
CA GLY A 164 10.84 -2.07 0.82
C GLY A 164 11.75 -2.83 1.80
N ILE A 165 11.97 -2.30 3.01
CA ILE A 165 12.71 -3.04 4.07
C ILE A 165 11.92 -4.26 4.53
N THR A 166 10.59 -4.12 4.65
CA THR A 166 9.70 -5.23 5.01
C THR A 166 9.79 -6.36 3.98
N THR A 167 9.87 -6.03 2.70
CA THR A 167 9.95 -7.02 1.63
C THR A 167 11.33 -7.67 1.57
N MET A 168 12.42 -6.91 1.71
CA MET A 168 13.77 -7.49 1.85
C MET A 168 13.87 -8.47 3.03
N THR A 169 13.36 -8.06 4.20
CA THR A 169 13.35 -8.91 5.39
C THR A 169 12.51 -10.17 5.17
N THR A 170 11.38 -10.02 4.47
CA THR A 170 10.53 -11.15 4.08
C THR A 170 11.26 -12.11 3.15
N THR A 171 11.97 -11.60 2.15
CA THR A 171 12.80 -12.39 1.24
C THR A 171 13.86 -13.18 2.00
N PHE A 172 14.59 -12.55 2.93
CA PHE A 172 15.59 -13.27 3.73
C PHE A 172 14.98 -14.39 4.56
N PHE A 173 13.84 -14.14 5.21
CA PHE A 173 13.16 -15.19 5.97
C PHE A 173 12.58 -16.29 5.09
N LEU A 174 12.01 -15.98 3.92
CA LEU A 174 11.58 -17.00 2.96
C LEU A 174 12.77 -17.85 2.52
N THR A 175 13.88 -17.22 2.15
CA THR A 175 15.08 -17.93 1.70
C THR A 175 15.64 -18.88 2.76
N MET A 176 15.64 -18.44 4.03
CA MET A 176 16.21 -19.23 5.12
C MET A 176 15.29 -20.32 5.64
N TYR A 177 13.98 -20.08 5.65
CA TYR A 177 13.02 -20.95 6.34
C TYR A 177 12.00 -21.63 5.42
N MET A 178 11.90 -21.20 4.16
CA MET A 178 11.01 -21.75 3.14
C MET A 178 11.60 -21.55 1.73
N PRO A 179 12.79 -22.10 1.44
CA PRO A 179 13.46 -21.89 0.16
C PRO A 179 12.62 -22.37 -1.04
N GLU A 180 11.75 -23.35 -0.83
CA GLU A 180 10.81 -23.91 -1.82
C GLU A 180 9.57 -23.04 -2.10
N PHE A 181 9.46 -21.84 -1.52
CA PHE A 181 8.28 -20.97 -1.67
C PHE A 181 7.83 -20.76 -3.12
N ASP A 182 8.75 -20.46 -4.03
CA ASP A 182 8.42 -20.26 -5.45
C ASP A 182 7.89 -21.53 -6.13
N LEU A 183 8.38 -22.71 -5.74
CA LEU A 183 7.91 -23.98 -6.27
C LEU A 183 6.46 -24.23 -5.81
N ILE A 184 6.19 -24.05 -4.51
CA ILE A 184 4.84 -24.17 -3.94
C ILE A 184 3.87 -23.24 -4.68
N LEU A 185 4.29 -22.01 -4.94
CA LEU A 185 3.45 -21.04 -5.60
C LEU A 185 3.23 -21.35 -7.08
N HIS A 186 4.26 -21.87 -7.76
CA HIS A 186 4.13 -22.34 -9.13
C HIS A 186 3.11 -23.48 -9.25
N GLU A 187 3.19 -24.49 -8.37
CA GLU A 187 2.25 -25.60 -8.32
C GLU A 187 0.82 -25.11 -8.05
N LEU A 188 0.64 -24.21 -7.07
CA LEU A 188 -0.67 -23.63 -6.76
C LEU A 188 -1.28 -22.89 -7.96
N ILE A 189 -0.47 -22.15 -8.73
CA ILE A 189 -0.91 -21.46 -9.93
C ILE A 189 -1.31 -22.48 -11.01
N GLN A 190 -0.52 -23.54 -11.21
CA GLN A 190 -0.86 -24.60 -12.17
C GLN A 190 -2.19 -25.28 -11.82
N ASP A 191 -2.38 -25.63 -10.55
CA ASP A 191 -3.61 -26.25 -10.05
C ASP A 191 -4.83 -25.34 -10.26
N TYR A 192 -4.68 -24.05 -9.96
CA TYR A 192 -5.73 -23.07 -10.21
C TYR A 192 -6.06 -22.96 -11.70
N MET A 193 -5.04 -22.91 -12.58
CA MET A 193 -5.25 -22.83 -14.03
C MET A 193 -5.98 -24.08 -14.55
N LEU A 194 -5.62 -25.28 -14.07
CA LEU A 194 -6.31 -26.52 -14.41
C LEU A 194 -7.78 -26.50 -13.99
N LEU A 195 -8.08 -26.04 -12.76
CA LEU A 195 -9.45 -25.90 -12.28
C LEU A 195 -10.25 -24.90 -13.13
N THR A 196 -9.69 -23.73 -13.43
CA THR A 196 -10.39 -22.73 -14.25
C THR A 196 -10.65 -23.23 -15.67
N ALA A 197 -9.73 -24.01 -16.26
CA ALA A 197 -9.92 -24.61 -17.57
C ALA A 197 -11.04 -25.67 -17.59
N TRP A 198 -11.32 -26.33 -16.46
CA TRP A 198 -12.44 -27.26 -16.34
C TRP A 198 -13.82 -26.57 -16.27
N PHE A 199 -13.85 -25.30 -15.84
CA PHE A 199 -15.07 -24.51 -15.72
C PHE A 199 -15.32 -23.57 -16.92
N ALA A 200 -14.41 -23.55 -17.91
CA ALA A 200 -14.50 -22.75 -19.14
C ALA A 200 -15.03 -23.58 -20.31
#